data_AF-A0A0R1IXZ6-F1
#
_entry.id   AF-A0A0R1IXZ6-F1
#
_cell.length_a   1.000
_cell.length_b   1.000
_cell.length_c   1.000
_cell.angle_alpha   90.00
_cell.angle_beta   90.00
_cell.angle_gamma   90.00
#
_symmetry.space_group_name_H-M   'P 1'
#
loop_
_entity.id
_entity.type
_entity.pdbx_description
1 polymer ?
#
loop_
_entity_poly.entity_id
_entity_poly.type
_entity_poly.pdbx_seq_one_letter_code
_entity_poly.pdbx_strand_id
1 'polypeptide(L)' 'MYTSTIVIIIAILLFMVSNNFLLSTFQNLGLNFWASEVIIGIIILLVVFLIYKFILKKIFDKK' A
#
# COMPACT_ATOMS: atom_id res chain seq x y z
N MET A 1 -10.79 17.58 2.26
CA MET A 1 -11.38 17.05 1.02
C MET A 1 -10.32 16.50 0.05
N TYR A 2 -9.19 17.19 -0.19
CA TYR A 2 -8.09 16.66 -1.03
C TYR A 2 -7.26 15.52 -0.43
N THR A 3 -7.16 15.45 0.90
CA THR A 3 -6.31 14.45 1.59
C THR A 3 -6.73 13.01 1.27
N SER A 4 -8.03 12.73 1.21
CA SER A 4 -8.54 11.40 0.87
C SER A 4 -8.20 11.00 -0.57
N THR A 5 -8.31 11.93 -1.52
CA THR A 5 -7.93 11.71 -2.92
C THR A 5 -6.44 11.41 -3.05
N ILE A 6 -5.59 12.15 -2.33
CA ILE A 6 -4.13 11.93 -2.32
C ILE A 6 -3.80 10.53 -1.76
N VAL A 7 -4.47 10.11 -0.69
CA VAL A 7 -4.29 8.76 -0.12
C VAL A 7 -4.64 7.67 -1.12
N ILE A 8 -5.75 7.83 -1.86
CA ILE A 8 -6.18 6.88 -2.89
C ILE A 8 -5.16 6.82 -4.03
N ILE A 9 -4.67 7.97 -4.51
CA ILE A 9 -3.64 8.03 -5.56
C ILE A 9 -2.37 7.33 -5.10
N ILE A 10 -1.91 7.60 -3.87
CA ILE A 10 -0.72 6.95 -3.30
C ILE A 10 -0.92 5.43 -3.20
N ALA A 11 -2.09 4.98 -2.76
CA ALA A 11 -2.42 3.55 -2.66
C ALA A 11 -2.37 2.86 -4.02
N ILE A 12 -2.95 3.47 -5.06
CA ILE A 12 -2.94 2.93 -6.43
C ILE A 12 -1.51 2.87 -6.98
N LEU A 13 -0.72 3.94 -6.80
CA LEU A 13 0.67 3.98 -7.24
C LEU A 13 1.52 2.91 -6.57
N LEU A 14 1.38 2.75 -5.25
CA LEU A 14 2.02 1.68 -4.49
C LEU A 14 1.64 0.32 -5.06
N PHE A 15 0.34 0.07 -5.23
CA PHE A 15 -0.15 -1.18 -5.78
C PHE A 15 0.46 -1.47 -7.15
N MET A 16 0.42 -0.51 -8.08
CA MET A 16 0.97 -0.73 -9.44
C MET A 16 2.47 -1.04 -9.44
N VAL A 17 3.26 -0.36 -8.60
CA VAL A 17 4.72 -0.54 -8.57
C VAL A 17 5.12 -1.81 -7.82
N SER A 18 4.44 -2.12 -6.70
CA SER A 18 4.87 -3.21 -5.82
C SER A 18 4.18 -4.54 -6.11
N ASN A 19 3.00 -4.57 -6.73
CA ASN A 19 2.19 -5.80 -6.84
C ASN A 19 2.93 -6.93 -7.56
N ASN A 20 3.46 -6.69 -8.78
CA ASN A 20 4.15 -7.74 -9.54
C ASN A 20 5.42 -8.25 -8.84
N PHE A 21 6.18 -7.35 -8.20
CA PHE A 21 7.38 -7.72 -7.46
C PHE A 21 7.06 -8.54 -6.21
N LEU A 22 6.07 -8.11 -5.43
CA LEU A 22 5.64 -8.82 -4.23
C LEU A 22 5.00 -10.17 -4.59
N LEU A 23 4.16 -10.21 -5.62
CA LEU A 23 3.49 -11.43 -6.07
C LEU A 23 4.49 -12.49 -6.51
N SER A 24 5.47 -12.12 -7.33
CA SER A 24 6.53 -13.05 -7.74
C SER A 24 7.39 -13.51 -6.55
N THR A 25 7.69 -12.61 -5.60
CA THR A 25 8.41 -12.97 -4.38
C THR A 25 7.64 -13.98 -3.52
N PHE A 26 6.35 -13.75 -3.28
CA PHE A 26 5.52 -14.65 -2.49
C PHE A 26 5.24 -15.97 -3.19
N GLN A 27 5.06 -15.97 -4.52
CA GLN A 27 4.94 -17.20 -5.29
C GLN A 27 6.23 -18.03 -5.28
N ASN A 28 7.40 -17.38 -5.36
CA ASN A 28 8.70 -18.06 -5.22
C ASN A 28 8.90 -18.68 -3.83
N LEU A 29 8.23 -18.15 -2.81
CA LEU A 29 8.20 -18.72 -1.46
C LEU A 29 7.20 -19.90 -1.32
N GLY A 30 6.53 -20.30 -2.41
CA GLY A 30 5.60 -21.43 -2.43
C GLY A 30 4.17 -21.08 -2.01
N LEU A 31 3.82 -19.80 -1.90
CA LEU A 31 2.46 -19.37 -1.57
C LEU A 31 1.56 -19.42 -2.80
N ASN A 32 0.34 -19.94 -2.63
CA ASN A 32 -0.70 -19.93 -3.65
C ASN A 32 -1.04 -18.50 -4.08
N PHE A 33 -1.44 -18.31 -5.35
CA PHE A 33 -1.83 -17.01 -5.92
C PHE A 33 -2.78 -16.22 -5.00
N TRP A 34 -3.87 -16.85 -4.58
CA TRP A 34 -4.87 -16.24 -3.69
C TRP A 34 -4.30 -15.85 -2.32
N ALA A 35 -3.43 -16.67 -1.74
CA ALA A 35 -2.82 -16.38 -0.44
C ALA A 35 -1.85 -15.20 -0.55
N SER A 36 -1.02 -15.18 -1.59
CA SER A 36 -0.09 -14.09 -1.90
C SER A 36 -0.83 -12.78 -2.11
N GLU A 37 -1.94 -12.78 -2.84
CA GLU A 37 -2.70 -11.56 -3.12
C GLU A 37 -3.37 -10.97 -1.88
N VAL A 38 -3.92 -11.81 -0.99
CA VAL A 38 -4.46 -11.36 0.30
C VAL A 38 -3.35 -10.75 1.18
N ILE A 39 -2.18 -11.38 1.23
CA ILE A 39 -1.02 -10.87 1.99
C ILE A 39 -0.57 -9.51 1.44
N ILE A 40 -0.47 -9.38 0.12
CA ILE A 40 -0.08 -8.13 -0.55
C ILE A 40 -1.10 -7.02 -0.23
N GLY A 41 -2.40 -7.31 -0.29
CA GLY A 41 -3.45 -6.36 0.05
C GLY A 41 -3.32 -5.83 1.48
N ILE A 42 -3.03 -6.71 2.45
CA ILE A 42 -2.81 -6.34 3.85
C ILE A 42 -1.56 -5.47 4.00
N ILE A 43 -0.46 -5.84 3.35
CA ILE A 43 0.79 -5.07 3.38
C ILE A 43 0.57 -3.66 2.82
N ILE A 44 -0.11 -3.53 1.68
CA ILE A 44 -0.37 -2.24 1.05
C ILE A 44 -1.25 -1.37 1.95
N LEU A 45 -2.30 -1.93 2.56
CA LEU A 45 -3.13 -1.20 3.54
C LEU A 45 -2.32 -0.68 4.72
N LEU A 46 -1.42 -1.50 5.28
CA LEU A 46 -0.52 -1.09 6.36
C LEU A 46 0.41 0.04 5.92
N VAL A 47 1.02 -0.07 4.74
CA VAL A 47 1.92 0.97 4.21
C VAL A 47 1.17 2.28 3.98
N VAL A 48 -0.03 2.22 3.39
CA VAL A 48 -0.88 3.41 3.18
C VAL A 48 -1.26 4.05 4.51
N PHE A 49 -1.62 3.25 5.52
CA PHE A 49 -1.90 3.74 6.86
C PHE A 49 -0.69 4.44 7.50
N LEU A 50 0.51 3.85 7.38
CA LEU A 50 1.75 4.44 7.87
C LEU A 50 2.05 5.76 7.14
N ILE A 51 1.94 5.81 5.81
CA ILE A 51 2.15 7.03 5.03
C ILE A 51 1.16 8.11 5.46
N TYR A 52 -0.11 7.76 5.65
CA TYR A 52 -1.11 8.72 6.12
C TYR A 52 -0.76 9.26 7.51
N LYS A 53 -0.44 8.38 8.46
CA LYS A 53 -0.15 8.74 9.85
C LYS A 53 1.16 9.54 10.00
N PHE A 54 2.20 9.20 9.24
CA PHE A 54 3.53 9.80 9.39
C PHE A 54 3.77 11.00 8.46
N ILE A 55 3.30 10.93 7.21
CA ILE A 55 3.56 11.95 6.20
C ILE A 55 2.38 12.93 6.15
N LEU A 56 1.18 12.44 5.86
CA LEU A 56 0.03 13.32 5.63
C LEU A 56 -0.42 14.01 6.90
N LYS A 57 -0.42 13.33 8.05
CA LYS A 57 -0.70 13.98 9.33
C LYS A 57 0.29 15.12 9.58
N LYS A 58 1.61 14.88 9.51
CA LYS A 58 2.61 15.92 9.77
C LYS A 58 2.55 17.12 8.81
N ILE A 59 2.10 16.92 7.57
CA ILE A 59 1.95 17.97 6.56
C ILE A 59 0.64 18.76 6.76
N PHE A 60 -0.47 18.09 7.08
CA PHE A 60 -1.77 18.73 7.25
C PHE A 60 -2.02 19.28 8.65
N ASP A 61 -1.36 18.75 9.68
CA ASP A 61 -1.46 19.14 11.11
C ASP A 61 -0.56 20.36 11.44
N LYS A 62 0.11 20.94 10.43
CA LYS A 62 0.90 22.18 10.54
C LYS A 62 0.12 23.45 10.14
N LYS A 63 -1.17 23.33 9.83
CA LYS A 63 -2.10 24.46 9.67
C LYS A 63 -2.98 24.58 10.90
#